data_AF-A0A401Q0V9-F1
#
_entry.id   AF-A0A401Q0V9-F1
#
_cell.length_a   1.000
_cell.length_b   1.000
_cell.length_c   1.000
_cell.angle_alpha   90.00
_cell.angle_beta   90.00
_cell.angle_gamma   90.00
#
_symmetry.space_group_name_H-M   'P 1'
#
loop_
_entity.id
_entity.type
_entity.pdbx_description
1 polymer ?
#
loop_
_entity_poly.entity_id
_entity_poly.type
_entity_poly.pdbx_seq_one_letter_code
_entity_poly.pdbx_strand_id
1 'polypeptide(L)'
;YPSVEPNSPDGVVASLEEPSERKQQEGRSGAVTDKLSADRVKVVMEHIWKLQEFCNNMTRLGIDRFEYAYLKAIVLFSPDHPGLSNMSQIGKFQDKAQMELQDYVQKTYPEDSYRLARILLRLPALRLMNSSITEELFFTGLIGNVQIDSIIPYILRMETAEYNSQIIGSSA
;
A
#
# COMPACT_ATOMS: atom_id res chain seq x y z
N TYR A 1 73.50 -12.57 48.87
CA TYR A 1 73.54 -14.01 49.18
C TYR A 1 72.25 -14.63 48.70
N PRO A 2 72.32 -15.47 47.65
CA PRO A 2 71.21 -16.25 47.12
C PRO A 2 71.08 -17.56 47.91
N SER A 3 69.89 -18.15 47.95
CA SER A 3 69.71 -19.55 48.34
C SER A 3 69.10 -20.32 47.17
N VAL A 4 69.72 -21.46 46.88
CA VAL A 4 69.66 -22.28 45.67
C VAL A 4 68.95 -23.60 46.01
N GLU A 5 67.89 -23.92 45.25
CA GLU A 5 67.42 -25.26 44.77
C GLU A 5 67.13 -26.41 45.79
N PRO A 6 66.50 -27.56 45.42
CA PRO A 6 66.32 -28.13 44.06
C PRO A 6 64.98 -28.87 43.74
N ASN A 7 64.92 -29.37 42.49
CA ASN A 7 64.21 -30.55 41.96
C ASN A 7 62.82 -30.40 41.30
N SER A 8 62.83 -30.52 39.97
CA SER A 8 61.83 -31.21 39.12
C SER A 8 61.91 -32.75 39.34
N PRO A 9 61.03 -33.61 38.76
CA PRO A 9 59.89 -33.40 37.84
C PRO A 9 58.61 -34.19 38.26
N ASP A 10 57.66 -34.31 37.32
CA ASP A 10 56.51 -35.23 37.24
C ASP A 10 55.15 -34.75 37.76
N GLY A 11 54.18 -34.74 36.84
CA GLY A 11 52.77 -34.61 37.16
C GLY A 11 51.98 -33.81 36.15
N VAL A 12 51.80 -34.36 34.96
CA VAL A 12 50.76 -33.93 34.02
C VAL A 12 49.41 -34.03 34.73
N VAL A 13 48.81 -32.90 35.10
CA VAL A 13 47.38 -32.80 35.39
C VAL A 13 46.81 -31.61 34.63
N ALA A 14 46.32 -31.92 33.43
CA ALA A 14 45.45 -31.04 32.68
C ALA A 14 44.12 -30.93 33.45
N SER A 15 43.95 -29.89 34.25
CA SER A 15 42.65 -29.50 34.77
C SER A 15 41.88 -28.79 33.67
N LEU A 16 40.94 -29.52 33.08
CA LEU A 16 39.86 -29.01 32.25
C LEU A 16 38.95 -28.13 33.12
N GLU A 17 39.05 -26.81 32.97
CA GLU A 17 38.07 -25.87 33.49
C GLU A 17 37.07 -25.58 32.37
N GLU A 18 35.81 -26.01 32.56
CA GLU A 18 34.74 -25.89 31.56
C GLU A 18 34.30 -24.42 31.34
N PRO A 19 34.22 -23.93 30.10
CA PRO A 19 33.60 -22.64 29.80
C PRO A 19 32.11 -22.81 29.50
N SER A 20 31.31 -23.02 30.54
CA SER A 20 29.87 -23.27 30.42
C SER A 20 29.02 -22.06 30.80
N GLU A 21 29.25 -20.85 30.26
CA GLU A 21 28.30 -19.73 30.45
C GLU A 21 28.38 -18.52 29.48
N ARG A 22 28.93 -18.68 28.27
CA ARG A 22 28.92 -17.60 27.25
C ARG A 22 28.25 -17.99 25.93
N LYS A 23 27.00 -18.50 25.96
CA LYS A 23 26.20 -18.72 24.72
C LYS A 23 24.72 -18.37 24.84
N GLN A 24 24.37 -17.31 25.56
CA GLN A 24 22.98 -16.85 25.63
C GLN A 24 22.82 -15.33 25.43
N GLN A 25 23.51 -14.72 24.47
CA GLN A 25 23.16 -13.33 24.11
C GLN A 25 23.29 -12.95 22.63
N GLU A 26 23.92 -13.74 21.76
CA GLU A 26 24.03 -13.42 20.32
C GLU A 26 22.95 -14.06 19.42
N GLY A 27 22.11 -14.96 19.93
CA GLY A 27 21.06 -15.63 19.13
C GLY A 27 19.75 -14.85 18.97
N ARG A 28 19.57 -13.72 19.66
CA ARG A 28 18.28 -13.02 19.72
C ARG A 28 18.08 -11.95 18.65
N SER A 29 19.15 -11.38 18.08
CA SER A 29 19.03 -10.33 17.06
C SER A 29 18.70 -10.85 15.65
N GLY A 30 19.32 -11.96 15.21
CA GLY A 30 19.06 -12.52 13.87
C GLY A 30 17.66 -13.11 13.70
N ALA A 31 17.10 -13.72 14.74
CA ALA A 31 15.75 -14.28 14.71
C ALA A 31 14.65 -13.21 14.76
N VAL A 32 14.94 -12.00 15.24
CA VAL A 32 13.96 -10.90 15.31
C VAL A 32 13.89 -10.19 13.95
N THR A 33 15.01 -9.94 13.29
CA THR A 33 15.05 -9.31 11.96
C THR A 33 14.40 -10.18 10.88
N ASP A 34 14.58 -11.50 10.96
CA ASP A 34 14.04 -12.43 9.97
C ASP A 34 12.52 -12.65 10.14
N LYS A 35 12.03 -12.62 11.39
CA LYS A 35 10.59 -12.64 11.70
C LYS A 35 9.88 -11.36 11.28
N LEU A 36 10.49 -10.20 11.52
CA LEU A 36 9.96 -8.89 11.08
C LEU A 36 9.84 -8.82 9.54
N SER A 37 10.81 -9.40 8.83
CA SER A 37 10.78 -9.54 7.37
C SER A 37 9.64 -10.48 6.92
N ALA A 38 9.51 -11.65 7.54
CA ALA A 38 8.47 -12.62 7.20
C ALA A 38 7.05 -12.10 7.48
N ASP A 39 6.82 -11.37 8.57
CA ASP A 39 5.52 -10.78 8.88
C ASP A 39 5.17 -9.64 7.94
N ARG A 40 6.16 -8.83 7.52
CA ARG A 40 5.96 -7.84 6.46
C ARG A 40 5.57 -8.50 5.13
N VAL A 41 6.25 -9.58 4.74
CA VAL A 41 5.93 -10.32 3.51
C VAL A 41 4.48 -10.84 3.54
N LYS A 42 4.03 -11.38 4.69
CA LYS A 42 2.63 -11.81 4.85
C LYS A 42 1.64 -10.67 4.65
N VAL A 43 1.89 -9.52 5.29
CA VAL A 43 1.02 -8.33 5.20
C VAL A 43 0.93 -7.82 3.76
N VAL A 44 2.07 -7.74 3.06
CA VAL A 44 2.10 -7.33 1.66
C VAL A 44 1.36 -8.33 0.77
N MET A 45 1.58 -9.64 0.98
CA MET A 45 0.93 -10.69 0.20
C MET A 45 -0.60 -10.69 0.41
N GLU A 46 -1.06 -10.52 1.65
CA GLU A 46 -2.49 -10.37 1.97
C GLU A 46 -3.09 -9.15 1.26
N HIS A 47 -2.35 -8.04 1.23
CA HIS A 47 -2.79 -6.83 0.52
C HIS A 47 -2.88 -7.03 -1.00
N ILE A 48 -1.89 -7.70 -1.60
CA ILE A 48 -1.92 -8.08 -3.02
C ILE A 48 -3.15 -8.93 -3.32
N TRP A 49 -3.43 -9.93 -2.48
CA TRP A 49 -4.61 -10.78 -2.63
C TRP A 49 -5.92 -9.99 -2.59
N LYS A 50 -6.07 -9.09 -1.61
CA LYS A 50 -7.24 -8.21 -1.50
C LYS A 50 -7.40 -7.31 -2.72
N LEU A 51 -6.31 -6.73 -3.22
CA LEU A 51 -6.32 -5.89 -4.42
C LEU A 51 -6.71 -6.69 -5.67
N GLN A 52 -6.13 -7.88 -5.85
CA GLN A 52 -6.48 -8.79 -6.95
C GLN A 52 -7.94 -9.22 -6.89
N GLU A 53 -8.44 -9.56 -5.70
CA GLU A 53 -9.85 -9.90 -5.50
C GLU A 53 -10.77 -8.72 -5.84
N PHE A 54 -10.41 -7.51 -5.41
CA PHE A 54 -11.14 -6.29 -5.77
C PHE A 54 -11.20 -6.10 -7.29
N CYS A 55 -10.05 -6.16 -7.98
CA CYS A 55 -9.98 -6.03 -9.43
C CYS A 55 -10.81 -7.12 -10.14
N ASN A 56 -10.68 -8.38 -9.71
CA ASN A 56 -11.44 -9.49 -10.28
C ASN A 56 -12.95 -9.30 -10.08
N ASN A 57 -13.37 -8.80 -8.92
CA ASN A 57 -14.78 -8.52 -8.65
C ASN A 57 -15.32 -7.39 -9.53
N MET A 58 -14.54 -6.32 -9.75
CA MET A 58 -14.89 -5.22 -10.66
C MET A 58 -15.02 -5.71 -12.11
N THR A 59 -14.09 -6.56 -12.56
CA THR A 59 -14.13 -7.17 -13.91
C THR A 59 -15.32 -8.12 -14.06
N ARG A 60 -15.60 -8.97 -13.06
CA ARG A 60 -16.73 -9.91 -13.08
C ARG A 60 -18.08 -9.20 -13.07
N LEU A 61 -18.18 -8.02 -12.44
CA LEU A 61 -19.39 -7.21 -12.45
C LEU A 61 -19.65 -6.59 -13.84
N GLY A 62 -18.62 -6.55 -14.70
CA GLY A 62 -18.70 -6.01 -16.05
C GLY A 62 -19.03 -4.52 -16.03
N ILE A 63 -18.30 -3.75 -15.23
CA ILE A 63 -18.52 -2.31 -15.10
C ILE A 63 -18.13 -1.62 -16.41
N ASP A 64 -19.06 -0.85 -16.97
CA ASP A 64 -18.85 -0.08 -18.17
C ASP A 64 -18.07 1.21 -17.89
N ARG A 65 -17.48 1.81 -18.93
CA ARG A 65 -16.68 3.03 -18.85
C ARG A 65 -17.43 4.21 -18.22
N PHE A 66 -18.73 4.32 -18.47
CA PHE A 66 -19.57 5.37 -17.90
C PHE A 66 -19.81 5.16 -16.40
N GLU A 67 -20.16 3.93 -16.00
CA GLU A 67 -20.32 3.55 -14.59
C GLU A 67 -19.01 3.78 -13.82
N TYR A 68 -17.89 3.40 -14.43
CA TYR A 68 -16.56 3.62 -13.85
C TYR A 68 -16.22 5.11 -13.70
N ALA A 69 -16.62 5.95 -14.65
CA ALA A 69 -16.45 7.40 -14.55
C ALA A 69 -17.25 7.99 -13.38
N TYR A 70 -18.53 7.59 -13.23
CA TYR A 70 -19.34 8.02 -12.10
C TYR A 70 -18.82 7.51 -10.77
N LEU A 71 -18.34 6.26 -10.69
CA LEU A 71 -17.70 5.72 -9.48
C LEU A 71 -16.50 6.56 -9.05
N LYS A 72 -15.63 6.91 -10.01
CA LYS A 72 -14.50 7.81 -9.74
C LYS A 72 -14.97 9.16 -9.23
N ALA A 73 -16.02 9.74 -9.80
CA ALA A 73 -16.60 11.00 -9.33
C ALA A 73 -17.15 10.89 -7.90
N ILE A 74 -17.87 9.81 -7.57
CA ILE A 74 -18.42 9.56 -6.24
C ILE A 74 -17.31 9.43 -5.19
N VAL A 75 -16.22 8.72 -5.53
CA VAL A 75 -15.05 8.59 -4.65
C VAL A 75 -14.31 9.91 -4.50
N LEU A 76 -14.16 10.66 -5.60
CA LEU A 76 -13.46 11.95 -5.61
C LEU A 76 -14.21 13.01 -4.78
N PHE A 77 -15.53 13.09 -4.91
CA PHE A 77 -16.37 14.03 -4.18
C PHE A 77 -16.81 13.46 -2.82
N SER A 78 -15.90 12.85 -2.06
CA SER A 78 -16.22 12.34 -0.72
C SER A 78 -16.13 13.46 0.33
N PRO A 79 -17.23 13.83 1.01
CA PRO A 79 -17.21 14.88 2.05
C PRO A 79 -16.50 14.43 3.33
N ASP A 80 -16.18 13.14 3.45
CA ASP A 80 -15.59 12.50 4.63
C ASP A 80 -14.13 12.89 4.90
N HIS A 81 -13.49 13.68 4.02
CA HIS A 81 -12.09 14.07 4.21
C HIS A 81 -11.94 15.26 5.18
N PRO A 82 -11.11 15.14 6.22
CA PRO A 82 -10.83 16.23 7.14
C PRO A 82 -10.08 17.37 6.42
N GLY A 83 -10.40 18.62 6.77
CA GLY A 83 -9.78 19.81 6.17
C GLY A 83 -10.43 20.31 4.89
N LEU A 84 -11.54 19.71 4.45
CA LEU A 84 -12.30 20.22 3.31
C LEU A 84 -13.07 21.50 3.65
N SER A 85 -12.86 22.53 2.84
CA SER A 85 -13.73 23.70 2.78
C SER A 85 -14.95 23.37 1.91
N ASN A 86 -16.11 23.95 2.19
CA ASN A 86 -17.34 23.79 1.38
C ASN A 86 -17.87 22.35 1.27
N MET A 87 -17.88 21.58 2.36
CA MET A 87 -18.41 20.20 2.41
C MET A 87 -19.83 20.08 1.83
N SER A 88 -20.67 21.11 2.02
CA SER A 88 -22.03 21.16 1.45
C SER A 88 -22.03 21.12 -0.09
N GLN A 89 -21.09 21.82 -0.74
CA GLN A 89 -20.99 21.83 -2.20
C GLN A 89 -20.42 20.50 -2.72
N ILE A 90 -19.44 19.93 -2.02
CA ILE A 90 -18.87 18.61 -2.34
C ILE A 90 -19.95 17.53 -2.24
N GLY A 91 -20.75 17.54 -1.17
CA GLY A 91 -21.91 16.66 -1.02
C GLY A 91 -22.88 16.77 -2.19
N LYS A 92 -23.24 18.00 -2.61
CA LYS A 92 -24.10 18.20 -3.79
C LYS A 92 -23.52 17.61 -5.08
N PHE A 93 -22.21 17.68 -5.27
CA PHE A 93 -21.56 17.04 -6.42
C PHE A 93 -21.60 15.52 -6.33
N GLN A 94 -21.40 14.96 -5.13
CA GLN A 94 -21.51 13.53 -4.89
C GLN A 94 -22.94 13.03 -5.15
N ASP A 95 -23.95 13.72 -4.60
CA ASP A 95 -25.37 13.41 -4.79
C ASP A 95 -25.74 13.43 -6.27
N LYS A 96 -25.27 14.46 -6.99
CA LYS A 96 -25.48 14.56 -8.44
C LYS A 96 -24.84 13.38 -9.17
N ALA A 97 -23.60 13.01 -8.85
CA ALA A 97 -22.94 11.87 -9.48
C ALA A 97 -23.66 10.54 -9.19
N GLN A 98 -24.20 10.35 -7.98
CA GLN A 98 -25.00 9.18 -7.64
C GLN A 98 -26.33 9.14 -8.39
N MET A 99 -27.01 10.28 -8.49
CA MET A 99 -28.28 10.40 -9.21
C MET A 99 -28.11 10.09 -10.71
N GLU A 100 -27.08 10.64 -11.35
CA GLU A 100 -26.76 10.38 -12.76
C GLU A 100 -26.36 8.91 -12.99
N LEU A 101 -25.60 8.30 -12.06
CA LEU A 101 -25.30 6.87 -12.13
C LEU A 101 -26.56 6.01 -12.03
N GLN A 102 -27.47 6.35 -11.11
CA GLN A 102 -28.74 5.64 -10.96
C GLN A 102 -29.58 5.71 -12.24
N ASP A 103 -29.73 6.90 -12.81
CA ASP A 103 -30.46 7.11 -14.05
C ASP A 103 -29.81 6.36 -15.22
N TYR A 104 -28.48 6.39 -15.33
CA TYR A 104 -27.74 5.63 -16.34
C TYR A 104 -27.96 4.12 -16.21
N VAL A 105 -27.85 3.58 -15.00
CA VAL A 105 -28.06 2.15 -14.73
C VAL A 105 -29.50 1.76 -15.05
N GLN A 106 -30.49 2.57 -14.66
CA GLN A 106 -31.89 2.29 -14.92
C GLN A 106 -32.24 2.32 -16.42
N LYS A 107 -31.61 3.22 -17.18
CA LYS A 107 -31.77 3.30 -18.65
C LYS A 107 -31.06 2.18 -19.40
N THR A 108 -29.87 1.81 -18.96
CA THR A 108 -29.00 0.84 -19.67
C THR A 108 -29.33 -0.60 -19.28
N TYR A 109 -29.71 -0.83 -18.03
CA TYR A 109 -29.99 -2.15 -17.46
C TYR A 109 -31.34 -2.16 -16.72
N PRO A 110 -32.47 -1.93 -17.42
CA PRO A 110 -33.79 -1.87 -16.79
C PRO A 110 -34.19 -3.19 -16.11
N GLU A 111 -33.66 -4.31 -16.60
CA GLU A 111 -33.90 -5.66 -16.04
C GLU A 111 -33.10 -5.93 -14.75
N ASP A 112 -32.11 -5.10 -14.42
CA ASP A 112 -31.16 -5.34 -13.33
C ASP A 112 -31.20 -4.22 -12.27
N SER A 113 -32.31 -4.17 -11.53
CA SER A 113 -32.56 -3.19 -10.47
C SER A 113 -31.53 -3.23 -9.33
N TYR A 114 -30.76 -4.31 -9.19
CA TYR A 114 -29.74 -4.47 -8.13
C TYR A 114 -28.33 -4.09 -8.58
N ARG A 115 -28.13 -3.73 -9.84
CA ARG A 115 -26.81 -3.37 -10.38
C ARG A 115 -26.19 -2.18 -9.66
N LEU A 116 -26.96 -1.11 -9.45
CA LEU A 116 -26.49 0.08 -8.71
C LEU A 116 -25.97 -0.29 -7.32
N ALA A 117 -26.74 -1.08 -6.58
CA ALA A 117 -26.36 -1.50 -5.22
C ALA A 117 -25.07 -2.33 -5.25
N ARG A 118 -24.95 -3.28 -6.19
CA ARG A 118 -23.74 -4.12 -6.33
C ARG A 118 -22.50 -3.31 -6.69
N ILE A 119 -22.65 -2.25 -7.47
CA ILE A 119 -21.58 -1.31 -7.82
C ILE A 119 -21.16 -0.51 -6.57
N LEU A 120 -22.11 0.13 -5.87
CA LEU A 120 -21.81 0.97 -4.71
C LEU A 120 -21.21 0.16 -3.54
N LEU A 121 -21.62 -1.10 -3.37
CA LEU A 121 -21.07 -2.01 -2.36
C LEU A 121 -19.59 -2.38 -2.59
N ARG A 122 -18.98 -1.99 -3.72
CA ARG A 122 -17.53 -2.17 -3.94
C ARG A 122 -16.69 -1.05 -3.33
N LEU A 123 -17.27 0.12 -3.12
CA LEU A 123 -16.56 1.28 -2.59
C LEU A 123 -16.02 1.08 -1.16
N PRO A 124 -16.72 0.41 -0.23
CA PRO A 124 -16.17 0.10 1.09
C PRO A 124 -14.92 -0.77 1.03
N ALA A 125 -14.88 -1.78 0.15
CA ALA A 125 -13.70 -2.62 -0.02
C ALA A 125 -12.50 -1.81 -0.52
N LEU A 126 -12.73 -0.84 -1.42
CA LEU A 126 -11.72 0.10 -1.89
C LEU A 126 -11.19 1.00 -0.74
N ARG A 127 -12.08 1.47 0.14
CA ARG A 127 -11.72 2.31 1.30
C ARG A 127 -10.90 1.58 2.37
N LEU A 128 -11.02 0.26 2.47
CA LEU A 128 -10.28 -0.57 3.43
C LEU A 128 -8.86 -0.92 2.98
N MET A 129 -8.49 -0.58 1.74
CA MET A 129 -7.15 -0.84 1.24
C MET A 129 -6.12 0.09 1.87
N ASN A 130 -4.98 -0.47 2.27
CA ASN A 130 -3.89 0.30 2.87
C ASN A 130 -3.15 1.12 1.78
N SER A 131 -3.22 2.44 1.87
CA SER A 131 -2.56 3.34 0.92
C SER A 131 -1.04 3.20 0.94
N SER A 132 -0.42 3.04 2.12
CA SER A 132 1.03 2.91 2.27
C SER A 132 1.58 1.64 1.62
N ILE A 133 0.89 0.50 1.75
CA ILE A 133 1.33 -0.75 1.09
C ILE A 133 1.11 -0.64 -0.42
N THR A 134 0.01 -0.02 -0.86
CA THR A 134 -0.25 0.22 -2.29
C THR A 134 0.85 1.08 -2.90
N GLU A 135 1.23 2.14 -2.21
CA GLU A 135 2.34 2.99 -2.60
C GLU A 135 3.66 2.24 -2.65
N GLU A 136 3.94 1.40 -1.65
CA GLU A 136 5.14 0.60 -1.63
C GLU A 136 5.23 -0.30 -2.88
N LEU A 137 4.11 -0.94 -3.24
CA LEU A 137 4.01 -1.89 -4.34
C LEU A 137 4.17 -1.25 -5.73
N PHE A 138 3.59 -0.07 -5.95
CA PHE A 138 3.51 0.53 -7.29
C PHE A 138 4.43 1.73 -7.49
N PHE A 139 4.79 2.46 -6.44
CA PHE A 139 5.45 3.76 -6.56
C PHE A 139 6.88 3.79 -6.01
N THR A 140 7.28 2.90 -5.09
CA THR A 140 8.67 2.88 -4.56
C THR A 140 9.72 2.80 -5.66
N GLY A 141 9.47 2.01 -6.72
CA GLY A 141 10.41 1.89 -7.84
C GLY A 141 10.45 3.11 -8.76
N LEU A 142 9.48 4.01 -8.69
CA LEU A 142 9.35 5.19 -9.56
C LEU A 142 9.77 6.48 -8.86
N ILE A 143 9.30 6.70 -7.63
CA ILE A 143 9.47 7.95 -6.87
C ILE A 143 10.31 7.75 -5.60
N GLY A 144 10.80 6.53 -5.34
CA GLY A 144 11.57 6.22 -4.14
C GLY A 144 10.72 6.25 -2.88
N ASN A 145 11.28 6.80 -1.79
CA ASN A 145 10.62 6.87 -0.48
C ASN A 145 9.74 8.14 -0.30
N VAL A 146 9.27 8.72 -1.41
CA VAL A 146 8.43 9.93 -1.40
C VAL A 146 6.97 9.53 -1.33
N GLN A 147 6.20 10.11 -0.41
CA GLN A 147 4.77 9.84 -0.26
C GLN A 147 3.95 10.47 -1.39
N ILE A 148 3.02 9.72 -1.99
CA ILE A 148 2.18 10.14 -3.11
C ILE A 148 1.36 11.38 -2.75
N ASP A 149 0.88 11.46 -1.51
CA ASP A 149 0.13 12.60 -0.97
C ASP A 149 0.91 13.92 -1.08
N SER A 150 2.24 13.85 -0.97
CA SER A 150 3.11 15.02 -1.13
C SER A 150 3.30 15.43 -2.59
N ILE A 151 3.12 14.50 -3.53
CA ILE A 151 3.31 14.70 -4.97
C ILE A 151 2.02 15.17 -5.65
N ILE A 152 0.85 14.73 -5.17
CA ILE A 152 -0.47 15.10 -5.73
C ILE A 152 -0.60 16.62 -5.97
N PRO A 153 -0.26 17.52 -5.03
CA PRO A 153 -0.35 18.96 -5.27
C PRO A 153 0.55 19.45 -6.42
N TYR A 154 1.71 18.82 -6.62
CA TYR A 154 2.60 19.15 -7.75
C TYR A 154 2.01 18.65 -9.06
N ILE A 155 1.45 17.44 -9.10
CA ILE A 155 0.77 16.89 -10.29
C ILE A 155 -0.39 17.81 -10.70
N LEU A 156 -1.18 18.28 -9.73
CA LEU A 156 -2.32 19.17 -10.00
C LEU A 156 -1.89 20.58 -10.45
N ARG A 157 -0.69 21.02 -10.05
CA ARG A 157 -0.10 22.32 -10.44
C ARG A 157 0.77 22.22 -11.69
N MET A 158 1.09 21.01 -12.13
CA MET A 158 1.89 20.79 -13.32
C MET A 158 1.06 21.27 -14.51
N GLU A 159 1.45 22.40 -15.08
CA GLU A 159 0.86 22.84 -16.35
C GLU A 159 1.07 21.74 -17.38
N THR A 160 0.02 21.38 -18.12
CA THR A 160 0.08 20.44 -19.24
C THR A 160 0.85 21.01 -20.45
N ALA A 161 1.74 21.98 -20.22
CA ALA A 161 2.36 22.85 -21.21
C ALA A 161 3.44 22.18 -22.07
N GLU A 162 3.97 21.02 -21.66
CA GLU A 162 5.04 20.34 -22.41
C GLU A 162 4.64 19.01 -23.05
N TYR A 163 3.47 18.45 -22.73
CA TYR A 163 3.00 17.21 -23.38
C TYR A 163 2.33 17.47 -24.73
N ASN A 164 1.61 18.58 -24.88
CA ASN A 164 0.89 18.92 -26.12
C ASN A 164 1.80 19.56 -27.19
N SER A 165 2.93 20.15 -26.78
CA SER A 165 3.85 20.85 -27.69
C SER A 165 4.72 19.90 -28.53
N GLN A 166 4.90 18.65 -28.11
CA GLN A 166 5.72 17.66 -28.84
C GLN A 166 4.92 16.82 -29.86
N ILE A 167 3.61 16.70 -29.72
CA ILE A 167 2.77 15.89 -30.64
C ILE A 167 2.33 16.71 -31.87
N ILE A 168 2.17 18.03 -31.72
CA ILE A 168 1.74 18.93 -32.82
C ILE A 168 2.95 19.45 -33.62
N GLY A 169 4.18 19.32 -33.09
CA GLY A 169 5.41 19.83 -33.72
C GLY A 169 6.05 18.96 -34.80
N SER A 170 5.46 17.80 -35.16
CA SER A 170 6.07 16.86 -36.13
C SER A 170 5.34 16.79 -37.48
N SER A 171 4.42 17.72 -37.76
CA SER A 171 3.79 17.86 -39.07
C SER A 171 4.00 19.28 -39.61
N ALA A 172 5.22 19.53 -40.10
CA ALA A 172 5.53 20.62 -41.01
C ALA A 172 6.42 20.05 -42.12
#